data_AF-A0A936JCW4-F1
#
_entry.id   AF-A0A936JCW4-F1
#
_cell.length_a   1.000
_cell.length_b   1.000
_cell.length_c   1.000
_cell.angle_alpha   90.00
_cell.angle_beta   90.00
_cell.angle_gamma   90.00
#
_symmetry.space_group_name_H-M   'P 1'
#
loop_
_entity.id
_entity.type
_entity.pdbx_description
1 polymer ?
#
loop_
_entity_poly.entity_id
_entity_poly.type
_entity_poly.pdbx_seq_one_letter_code
_entity_poly.pdbx_strand_id
1 'polypeptide(L)'
;MNLKTKQIVGWILTGLVALAFVGSGSLKLFGGEGDAEMVKELVGTNAMILGIIEFTIVALWFIPRTGVVGSLLAIAYIGGAIAVHFTSSQPIMVPVIIQILIWIASVIRFPELGSRLFSKN
;
A
#
# COMPACT_ATOMS: atom_id res chain seq x y z
N MET A 1 21.65 10.71 9.71
CA MET A 1 21.47 10.62 8.24
C MET A 1 21.34 12.02 7.67
N ASN A 2 21.99 12.35 6.55
CA ASN A 2 21.85 13.67 5.91
C ASN A 2 20.40 13.86 5.41
N LEU A 3 19.87 15.07 5.48
CA LEU A 3 18.54 15.45 4.96
C LEU A 3 18.33 15.01 3.52
N LYS A 4 19.34 15.19 2.65
CA LYS A 4 19.28 14.76 1.25
C LYS A 4 19.10 13.24 1.11
N THR A 5 19.85 12.47 1.89
CA THR A 5 19.74 11.00 1.91
C THR A 5 18.35 10.56 2.39
N LYS A 6 17.79 11.22 3.41
CA LYS A 6 16.44 10.93 3.92
C LYS A 6 15.36 11.17 2.86
N GLN A 7 15.48 12.27 2.12
CA GLN A 7 14.55 12.61 1.04
C GLN A 7 14.61 11.59 -0.10
N ILE A 8 15.81 11.22 -0.55
CA ILE A 8 15.99 10.23 -1.63
C ILE A 8 15.40 8.88 -1.21
N VAL A 9 15.73 8.39 -0.02
CA VAL A 9 15.20 7.12 0.50
C VAL A 9 13.68 7.17 0.61
N GLY A 10 13.12 8.27 1.12
CA GLY A 10 11.67 8.45 1.21
C GLY A 10 10.96 8.40 -0.15
N TRP A 11 11.55 9.01 -1.19
CA TRP A 11 10.99 8.99 -2.54
C TRP A 11 11.13 7.63 -3.22
N ILE A 12 12.26 6.93 -3.05
CA ILE A 12 12.44 5.57 -3.58
C ILE A 12 11.40 4.62 -2.97
N LEU A 13 11.25 4.65 -1.63
CA LEU A 13 10.28 3.80 -0.94
C LEU A 13 8.83 4.17 -1.31
N THR A 14 8.54 5.46 -1.46
CA THR A 14 7.24 5.91 -1.97
C THR A 14 6.96 5.37 -3.37
N GLY A 15 7.96 5.42 -4.26
CA GLY A 15 7.84 4.89 -5.61
C GLY A 15 7.57 3.38 -5.61
N LEU A 16 8.28 2.62 -4.78
CA LEU A 16 8.08 1.17 -4.64
C LEU A 16 6.67 0.82 -4.15
N VAL A 17 6.21 1.49 -3.09
CA VAL A 17 4.85 1.28 -2.57
C VAL A 17 3.81 1.67 -3.62
N ALA A 18 3.96 2.84 -4.24
CA ALA A 18 3.04 3.31 -5.26
C ALA A 18 2.97 2.36 -6.46
N LEU A 19 4.11 1.83 -6.92
CA LEU A 19 4.15 0.85 -8.01
C LEU A 19 3.40 -0.44 -7.66
N ALA A 20 3.51 -0.92 -6.42
CA ALA A 20 2.77 -2.11 -5.99
C ALA A 20 1.24 -1.88 -6.05
N PHE A 21 0.77 -0.75 -5.53
CA PHE A 21 -0.66 -0.40 -5.55
C PHE A 21 -1.17 -0.10 -6.97
N VAL A 22 -0.43 0.69 -7.76
CA VAL A 22 -0.82 1.01 -9.15
C VAL A 22 -0.81 -0.24 -10.02
N GLY A 23 0.19 -1.10 -9.87
CA GLY A 23 0.26 -2.36 -10.62
C GLY A 23 -0.91 -3.27 -10.26
N SER A 24 -1.16 -3.48 -8.97
CA SER A 24 -2.28 -4.30 -8.51
C SER A 24 -3.64 -3.72 -8.91
N GLY A 25 -3.83 -2.41 -8.78
CA GLY A 25 -5.07 -1.73 -9.14
C GLY A 25 -5.32 -1.72 -10.64
N SER A 26 -4.27 -1.54 -11.45
CA SER A 26 -4.38 -1.62 -12.92
C SER A 26 -4.83 -3.00 -13.36
N LEU A 27 -4.28 -4.08 -12.77
CA LEU A 27 -4.72 -5.44 -13.07
C LEU A 27 -6.20 -5.66 -12.71
N LYS A 28 -6.67 -5.09 -11.59
CA LYS A 28 -8.08 -5.18 -11.19
C LYS A 28 -9.03 -4.35 -12.05
N LEU A 29 -8.56 -3.26 -12.66
CA LEU A 29 -9.36 -2.37 -13.51
C LEU A 29 -9.36 -2.78 -14.99
N PHE A 30 -8.22 -3.28 -15.47
CA PHE A 30 -7.97 -3.49 -16.90
C PHE A 30 -7.56 -4.93 -17.25
N GLY A 31 -7.42 -5.84 -16.27
CA GLY A 31 -7.04 -7.23 -16.49
C GLY A 31 -8.06 -7.98 -17.35
N GLY A 32 -7.58 -8.75 -18.33
CA GLY A 32 -8.39 -9.60 -19.20
C GLY A 32 -8.85 -10.91 -18.52
N GLU A 33 -9.54 -11.78 -19.27
CA GLU A 33 -10.19 -12.99 -18.75
C GLU A 33 -9.24 -13.94 -17.96
N GLY A 34 -7.95 -13.99 -18.31
CA GLY A 34 -6.96 -14.86 -17.63
C GLY A 34 -6.51 -14.39 -16.25
N ASP A 35 -6.46 -13.08 -15.99
CA ASP A 35 -6.20 -12.54 -14.64
C ASP A 35 -7.49 -12.48 -13.82
N ALA A 36 -8.63 -12.47 -14.51
CA ALA A 36 -9.95 -12.43 -13.90
C ALA A 36 -10.27 -13.72 -13.12
N GLU A 37 -9.69 -14.89 -13.40
CA GLU A 37 -9.99 -16.11 -12.65
C GLU A 37 -9.41 -16.08 -11.22
N MET A 38 -8.11 -15.80 -11.07
CA MET A 38 -7.49 -15.68 -9.74
C MET A 38 -8.09 -14.50 -8.95
N VAL A 39 -8.35 -13.37 -9.61
CA VAL A 39 -8.97 -12.20 -8.98
C VAL A 39 -10.46 -12.43 -8.67
N LYS A 40 -11.21 -13.13 -9.52
CA LYS A 40 -12.61 -13.50 -9.23
C LYS A 40 -12.68 -14.52 -8.10
N GLU A 41 -11.79 -15.50 -8.04
CA GLU A 41 -11.75 -16.48 -6.95
C GLU A 41 -11.45 -15.82 -5.61
N LEU A 42 -10.53 -14.85 -5.57
CA LEU A 42 -10.16 -14.18 -4.32
C LEU A 42 -11.10 -13.04 -3.91
N VAL A 43 -11.67 -12.28 -4.86
CA VAL A 43 -12.30 -10.98 -4.59
C VAL A 43 -13.72 -10.86 -5.19
N GLY A 44 -14.09 -11.75 -6.11
CA GLY A 44 -15.39 -11.75 -6.78
C GLY A 44 -15.65 -10.48 -7.61
N THR A 45 -16.93 -10.14 -7.80
CA THR A 45 -17.42 -9.04 -8.65
C THR A 45 -16.92 -7.64 -8.20
N ASN A 46 -16.31 -7.51 -7.02
CA ASN A 46 -15.90 -6.23 -6.43
C ASN A 46 -14.45 -5.84 -6.73
N ALA A 47 -13.74 -6.57 -7.59
CA ALA A 47 -12.34 -6.27 -7.96
C ALA A 47 -12.13 -4.82 -8.42
N MET A 48 -13.07 -4.27 -9.20
CA MET A 48 -13.01 -2.89 -9.67
C MET A 48 -12.99 -1.88 -8.51
N ILE A 49 -13.79 -2.11 -7.45
CA ILE A 49 -13.85 -1.25 -6.27
C ILE A 49 -12.51 -1.27 -5.54
N LEU A 50 -11.89 -2.45 -5.39
CA LEU A 50 -10.56 -2.54 -4.78
C LEU A 50 -9.51 -1.77 -5.60
N GLY A 51 -9.55 -1.87 -6.93
CA GLY A 51 -8.66 -1.09 -7.80
C GLY A 51 -8.82 0.43 -7.58
N ILE A 52 -10.05 0.93 -7.50
CA ILE A 52 -10.33 2.35 -7.20
C ILE A 52 -9.76 2.75 -5.82
N ILE A 53 -9.91 1.89 -4.81
CA ILE A 53 -9.35 2.12 -3.47
C ILE A 53 -7.83 2.21 -3.54
N GLU A 54 -7.16 1.31 -4.27
CA GLU A 54 -5.71 1.32 -4.42
C GLU A 54 -5.20 2.61 -5.07
N PHE A 55 -5.87 3.08 -6.13
CA PHE A 55 -5.53 4.37 -6.75
C PHE A 55 -5.81 5.57 -5.82
N THR A 56 -6.88 5.51 -5.03
CA THR A 56 -7.21 6.55 -4.04
C THR A 56 -6.13 6.62 -2.96
N ILE A 57 -5.67 5.48 -2.46
CA ILE A 57 -4.57 5.38 -1.48
C ILE A 57 -3.31 6.04 -2.06
N VAL A 58 -2.94 5.70 -3.29
CA VAL A 58 -1.76 6.29 -3.96
C VAL A 58 -1.92 7.80 -4.11
N ALA A 59 -3.07 8.28 -4.58
CA ALA A 59 -3.33 9.72 -4.74
C ALA A 59 -3.19 10.48 -3.41
N LEU A 60 -3.79 9.95 -2.34
CA LEU A 60 -3.72 10.54 -1.00
C LEU A 60 -2.30 10.51 -0.43
N TRP A 61 -1.54 9.44 -0.68
CA TRP A 61 -0.16 9.32 -0.24
C TRP A 61 0.73 10.35 -0.97
N PHE A 62 0.56 10.55 -2.27
CA PHE A 62 1.38 11.50 -3.04
C PHE A 62 1.21 12.95 -2.58
N ILE A 63 0.01 13.37 -2.20
CA ILE A 63 -0.27 14.73 -1.75
C ILE A 63 0.25 14.92 -0.30
N PRO A 64 1.25 15.78 -0.03
CA PRO A 64 1.88 15.89 1.29
C PRO A 64 0.91 16.17 2.43
N ARG A 65 -0.14 16.96 2.17
CA ARG A 65 -1.18 17.32 3.15
C ARG A 65 -2.05 16.14 3.58
N THR A 66 -2.24 15.14 2.72
CA THR A 66 -3.08 13.96 2.99
C THR A 66 -2.26 12.70 3.18
N GLY A 67 -0.93 12.81 3.14
CA GLY A 67 -0.03 11.68 3.09
C GLY A 67 -0.16 10.72 4.26
N VAL A 68 -0.36 11.24 5.48
CA VAL A 68 -0.62 10.43 6.67
C VAL A 68 -1.92 9.62 6.54
N VAL A 69 -2.98 10.21 5.98
CA VAL A 69 -4.24 9.50 5.72
C VAL A 69 -4.03 8.40 4.68
N GLY A 70 -3.31 8.70 3.60
CA GLY A 70 -2.93 7.71 2.59
C GLY A 70 -2.15 6.53 3.19
N SER A 71 -1.18 6.80 4.06
CA SER A 71 -0.43 5.78 4.81
C SER A 71 -1.33 4.89 5.65
N LEU A 72 -2.23 5.48 6.46
CA LEU A 72 -3.13 4.71 7.33
C LEU A 72 -4.11 3.86 6.52
N LEU A 73 -4.63 4.38 5.41
CA LEU A 73 -5.48 3.62 4.50
C LEU A 73 -4.71 2.46 3.84
N ALA A 74 -3.46 2.67 3.43
CA ALA A 74 -2.62 1.62 2.88
C ALA A 74 -2.36 0.49 3.89
N ILE A 75 -2.05 0.86 5.14
CA ILE A 75 -1.84 -0.07 6.26
C ILE A 75 -3.10 -0.91 6.49
N ALA A 76 -4.28 -0.28 6.51
CA ALA A 76 -5.55 -0.96 6.70
C ALA A 76 -5.90 -1.88 5.52
N TYR A 77 -5.72 -1.41 4.29
CA TYR A 77 -6.00 -2.16 3.06
C TYR A 77 -5.15 -3.43 2.97
N ILE A 78 -3.83 -3.31 3.14
CA ILE A 78 -2.93 -4.47 3.09
C ILE A 78 -3.14 -5.38 4.29
N GLY A 79 -3.51 -4.86 5.46
CA GLY A 79 -3.96 -5.69 6.59
C GLY A 79 -5.14 -6.59 6.22
N GLY A 80 -6.12 -6.04 5.50
CA GLY A 80 -7.23 -6.81 4.92
C GLY A 80 -6.76 -7.83 3.88
N ALA A 81 -5.84 -7.45 2.98
CA ALA A 81 -5.28 -8.35 1.98
C ALA A 81 -4.55 -9.55 2.61
N ILE A 82 -3.79 -9.34 3.70
CA ILE A 82 -3.13 -10.42 4.46
C ILE A 82 -4.18 -11.37 5.02
N ALA A 83 -5.27 -10.85 5.61
CA ALA A 83 -6.33 -11.68 6.17
C ALA A 83 -6.99 -12.55 5.08
N VAL A 84 -7.34 -11.97 3.93
CA VAL A 84 -7.91 -12.71 2.80
C VAL A 84 -6.95 -13.76 2.27
N HIS A 85 -5.67 -13.43 2.05
CA HIS A 85 -4.68 -14.41 1.61
C HIS A 85 -4.57 -15.57 2.60
N PHE A 86 -4.54 -15.27 3.90
CA PHE A 86 -4.45 -16.28 4.95
C PHE A 86 -5.68 -17.19 4.97
N THR A 87 -6.89 -16.64 4.89
CA THR A 87 -8.14 -17.43 4.91
C THR A 87 -8.36 -18.23 3.63
N SER A 88 -7.82 -17.76 2.50
CA SER A 88 -7.91 -18.43 1.20
C SER A 88 -6.77 -19.40 0.93
N SER A 89 -5.96 -19.74 1.95
CA SER A 89 -4.79 -20.64 1.83
C SER A 89 -3.77 -20.19 0.77
N GLN A 90 -3.68 -18.88 0.53
CA GLN A 90 -2.74 -18.28 -0.42
C GLN A 90 -1.47 -17.80 0.29
N PRO A 91 -0.34 -17.66 -0.43
CA PRO A 91 0.89 -17.13 0.16
C PRO A 91 0.72 -15.71 0.73
N ILE A 92 1.13 -15.50 1.99
CA ILE A 92 1.04 -14.21 2.68
C ILE A 92 2.33 -13.39 2.62
N MET A 93 3.43 -13.95 2.12
CA MET A 93 4.76 -13.34 2.20
C MET A 93 4.81 -11.99 1.47
N VAL A 94 4.24 -11.91 0.26
CA VAL A 94 4.21 -10.68 -0.55
C VAL A 94 3.45 -9.54 0.14
N PRO A 95 2.18 -9.69 0.56
CA PRO A 95 1.47 -8.61 1.23
C PRO A 95 2.10 -8.21 2.58
N VAL A 96 2.74 -9.15 3.31
CA VAL A 96 3.50 -8.84 4.52
C VAL A 96 4.72 -7.96 4.23
N ILE A 97 5.49 -8.27 3.18
CA ILE A 97 6.64 -7.45 2.78
C ILE A 97 6.17 -6.05 2.38
N ILE A 98 5.09 -5.95 1.59
CA ILE A 98 4.49 -4.66 1.22
C ILE A 98 4.07 -3.88 2.47
N GLN A 99 3.45 -4.54 3.45
CA GLN A 99 3.04 -3.92 4.71
C GLN A 99 4.22 -3.31 5.47
N ILE A 100 5.34 -4.04 5.54
CA ILE A 100 6.56 -3.55 6.19
C ILE A 100 7.11 -2.34 5.45
N LEU A 101 7.17 -2.39 4.11
CA LEU A 101 7.63 -1.27 3.29
C LEU A 101 6.76 -0.03 3.47
N ILE A 102 5.44 -0.20 3.57
CA ILE A 102 4.49 0.87 3.84
C ILE A 102 4.81 1.57 5.16
N TRP A 103 5.04 0.82 6.24
CA TRP A 103 5.39 1.39 7.55
C TRP A 103 6.71 2.17 7.50
N ILE A 104 7.76 1.59 6.91
CA ILE A 104 9.06 2.23 6.79
C ILE A 104 8.96 3.52 5.95
N ALA A 105 8.31 3.45 4.79
CA ALA A 105 8.10 4.60 3.91
C ALA A 105 7.33 5.72 4.63
N SER A 106 6.28 5.36 5.37
CA SER A 106 5.41 6.31 6.07
C SER A 106 6.15 7.06 7.18
N VAL A 107 6.91 6.35 8.02
CA VAL A 107 7.70 6.97 9.12
C VAL A 107 8.82 7.87 8.57
N ILE A 108 9.45 7.48 7.45
CA ILE A 108 10.50 8.28 6.83
C ILE A 108 9.93 9.55 6.18
N ARG A 109 8.79 9.43 5.48
CA ARG A 109 8.18 10.51 4.71
C ARG A 109 7.34 11.48 5.55
N PHE A 110 6.69 10.99 6.60
CA PHE A 110 5.81 11.76 7.48
C PHE A 110 6.35 11.75 8.91
N PRO A 111 7.21 12.72 9.28
CA PRO A 111 7.81 12.80 10.60
C PRO A 111 6.80 12.87 11.74
N GLU A 112 5.59 13.37 11.47
CA GLU A 112 4.47 13.44 12.42
C GLU A 112 4.05 12.05 12.89
N LEU A 113 4.08 11.06 12.00
CA LEU A 113 3.75 9.68 12.33
C LEU A 113 4.85 9.08 13.22
N GLY A 114 6.11 9.30 12.86
CA GLY A 114 7.26 8.83 13.63
C GLY A 114 7.36 9.47 15.02
N SER A 115 7.12 10.78 15.12
CA SER A 115 7.14 11.47 16.42
C SER A 115 6.02 11.00 17.32
N ARG A 116 4.81 10.77 16.78
CA ARG A 116 3.68 10.26 17.58
C ARG A 116 3.88 8.82 18.07
N LEU A 117 4.50 7.96 17.27
CA LEU A 117 4.66 6.55 17.62
C LEU A 117 5.89 6.26 18.48
N PHE A 118 6.97 7.03 18.31
CA PHE A 118 8.26 6.73 18.92
C PHE A 118 8.78 7.80 19.87
N SER A 119 8.09 8.93 20.04
CA SER A 119 8.48 9.90 21.07
C SER A 119 8.26 9.28 22.46
N LYS A 120 9.35 9.12 23.21
CA LYS A 120 9.26 9.02 24.67
C LYS A 120 8.87 10.41 25.19
N ASN A 121 7.83 10.46 26.01
CA ASN A 121 7.44 11.65 26.76
C ASN A 121 8.63 12.22 27.54
#